data_AF-A0A4W3HBM0-F1
#
_entry.id   AF-A0A4W3HBM0-F1
#
_cell.length_a   1.000
_cell.length_b   1.000
_cell.length_c   1.000
_cell.angle_alpha   90.00
_cell.angle_beta   90.00
_cell.angle_gamma   90.00
#
_symmetry.space_group_name_H-M   'P 1'
#
loop_
_entity.id
_entity.type
_entity.pdbx_description
1 polymer ?
#
loop_
_entity_poly.entity_id
_entity_poly.type
_entity_poly.pdbx_seq_one_letter_code
_entity_poly.pdbx_strand_id
1 'polypeptide(L)'
;MKNIINKIVGDRLNKRSFEFLKQKGKKKQVIFQQFAKILTKNWFFNGVILTTILVNSLVMALESVESMQMRFYEFFDVMEQFFLAIYIMEFLLKIYAEPIKYWKAGSNTFAFMVLLLCLVERFLTNEQKRAMDLIRAVQPLRTLRTIFFIRGLQTIKSVLYILFLLFLLLFVFALIGFYFFGTGNTGNVDNWSSLRAAFFTLFNLVTVMDHWTDFQAQIVHQGTRWNRIFTIGFILLGCFLFFNLFIGVIIINIRVTSLPLLPSYKEHLRNKKQTIVHRQQEHIKQLMEKQKTTQFESFGEKVQNFKKTLKHDDYIVMDDLCSSLSFIDIYLTNLDQQDDTLYKLQNLYFELSYILGNMLEGESGASALDKKRHS
;
A
#
# COMPACT_ATOMS: atom_id res chain seq x y z
N MET A 1 -50.31 57.61 -5.06
CA MET A 1 -50.21 56.43 -4.16
C MET A 1 -50.36 55.09 -4.89
N LYS A 2 -51.41 54.86 -5.71
CA LYS A 2 -51.62 53.62 -6.50
C LYS A 2 -50.43 53.20 -7.41
N ASN A 3 -49.78 54.13 -8.09
CA ASN A 3 -48.65 53.81 -8.99
C ASN A 3 -47.40 53.30 -8.27
N ILE A 4 -47.16 53.75 -7.03
CA ILE A 4 -46.01 53.31 -6.22
C ILE A 4 -46.24 51.88 -5.72
N ILE A 5 -47.47 51.58 -5.30
CA ILE A 5 -47.86 50.24 -4.83
C ILE A 5 -47.77 49.22 -5.98
N ASN A 6 -48.26 49.56 -7.18
CA ASN A 6 -48.17 48.67 -8.34
C ASN A 6 -46.72 48.40 -8.77
N LYS A 7 -45.83 49.39 -8.68
CA LYS A 7 -44.40 49.22 -8.97
C LYS A 7 -43.71 48.29 -7.96
N ILE A 8 -43.97 48.48 -6.66
CA ILE A 8 -43.42 47.65 -5.58
C ILE A 8 -43.95 46.20 -5.65
N VAL A 9 -45.22 46.01 -6.03
CA VAL A 9 -45.82 44.69 -6.20
C VAL A 9 -45.25 44.00 -7.46
N GLY A 10 -45.09 44.73 -8.57
CA GLY A 10 -44.47 44.23 -9.80
C GLY A 10 -43.01 43.77 -9.58
N ASP A 11 -42.20 44.58 -8.90
CA ASP A 11 -40.80 44.23 -8.60
C ASP A 11 -40.69 43.02 -7.64
N ARG A 12 -41.61 42.90 -6.67
CA ARG A 12 -41.65 41.73 -5.78
C ARG A 12 -42.06 40.45 -6.50
N LEU A 13 -43.01 40.52 -7.43
CA LEU A 13 -43.43 39.39 -8.24
C LEU A 13 -42.31 38.94 -9.19
N ASN A 14 -41.59 39.89 -9.81
CA ASN A 14 -40.49 39.59 -10.73
C ASN A 14 -39.27 38.99 -10.00
N LYS A 15 -38.99 39.46 -8.78
CA LYS A 15 -37.94 38.87 -7.94
C LYS A 15 -38.28 37.45 -7.49
N ARG A 16 -39.54 37.19 -7.12
CA ARG A 16 -40.00 35.84 -6.78
C ARG A 16 -39.95 34.90 -7.99
N SER A 17 -40.46 35.31 -9.16
CA SER A 17 -40.41 34.48 -10.37
C SER A 17 -38.97 34.17 -10.80
N PHE A 18 -38.05 35.13 -10.68
CA PHE A 18 -36.63 34.90 -10.93
C PHE A 18 -36.00 33.90 -9.94
N GLU A 19 -36.35 33.99 -8.65
CA GLU A 19 -35.91 32.99 -7.66
C GLU A 19 -36.51 31.60 -7.89
N PHE A 20 -37.78 31.51 -8.31
CA PHE A 20 -38.42 30.25 -8.70
C PHE A 20 -37.75 29.63 -9.93
N LEU A 21 -37.41 30.42 -10.96
CA LEU A 21 -36.67 29.94 -12.13
C LEU A 21 -35.25 29.49 -11.76
N LYS A 22 -34.58 30.22 -10.87
CA LYS A 22 -33.26 29.85 -10.33
C LYS A 22 -33.31 28.56 -9.52
N GLN A 23 -34.33 28.35 -8.70
CA GLN A 23 -34.54 27.09 -7.97
C GLN A 23 -34.88 25.92 -8.91
N LYS A 24 -35.72 26.13 -9.92
CA LYS A 24 -36.08 25.10 -10.91
C LYS A 24 -34.88 24.71 -11.78
N GLY A 25 -34.04 25.69 -12.14
CA GLY A 25 -32.76 25.49 -12.81
C GLY A 25 -31.76 24.72 -11.95
N LYS A 26 -31.62 25.07 -10.66
CA LYS A 26 -30.78 24.32 -9.69
C LYS A 26 -31.26 22.88 -9.51
N LYS A 27 -32.57 22.63 -9.38
CA LYS A 27 -33.12 21.27 -9.26
C LYS A 27 -32.85 20.43 -10.52
N LYS A 28 -33.05 20.99 -11.72
CA LYS A 28 -32.68 20.30 -12.97
C LYS A 28 -31.18 20.00 -13.03
N GLN A 29 -30.32 20.97 -12.69
CA GLN A 29 -28.86 20.77 -12.66
C GLN A 29 -28.45 19.64 -11.70
N VAL A 30 -29.06 19.54 -10.52
CA VAL A 30 -28.79 18.46 -9.56
C VAL A 30 -29.22 17.09 -10.10
N ILE A 31 -30.36 17.00 -10.79
CA ILE A 31 -30.84 15.74 -11.41
C ILE A 31 -29.92 15.32 -12.56
N PHE A 32 -29.51 16.24 -13.42
CA PHE A 32 -28.58 15.94 -14.51
C PHE A 32 -27.17 15.59 -14.00
N GLN A 33 -26.71 16.22 -12.92
CA GLN A 33 -25.46 15.84 -12.25
C GLN A 33 -25.54 14.44 -11.64
N GLN A 34 -26.69 14.07 -11.05
CA GLN A 34 -26.91 12.71 -10.54
C GLN A 34 -26.93 11.69 -11.68
N PHE A 35 -27.57 12.00 -12.80
CA PHE A 35 -27.57 11.14 -13.98
C PHE A 35 -26.16 10.98 -14.59
N ALA A 36 -25.40 12.07 -14.70
CA ALA A 36 -24.00 12.04 -15.15
C ALA A 36 -23.10 11.22 -14.20
N LYS A 37 -23.34 11.28 -12.89
CA LYS A 37 -22.64 10.44 -11.90
C LYS A 37 -22.98 8.96 -12.03
N ILE A 38 -24.24 8.62 -12.28
CA ILE A 38 -24.67 7.23 -12.51
C ILE A 38 -24.04 6.70 -13.80
N LEU A 39 -24.04 7.50 -14.86
CA LEU A 39 -23.48 7.13 -16.16
C LEU A 39 -21.96 6.94 -16.11
N THR A 40 -21.22 7.88 -15.51
CA THR A 40 -19.75 7.81 -15.40
C THR A 40 -19.26 6.72 -14.43
N LYS A 41 -20.06 6.36 -13.43
CA LYS A 41 -19.74 5.26 -12.49
C LYS A 41 -20.08 3.87 -13.07
N ASN A 42 -20.86 3.80 -14.14
CA ASN A 42 -21.26 2.53 -14.72
C ASN A 42 -20.05 1.81 -15.33
N TRP A 43 -19.95 0.50 -15.08
CA TRP A 43 -18.84 -0.32 -15.60
C TRP A 43 -18.85 -0.34 -17.15
N PHE A 44 -20.04 -0.32 -17.76
CA PHE A 44 -20.21 -0.23 -19.21
C PHE A 44 -19.59 1.03 -19.83
N PHE A 45 -19.79 2.21 -19.22
CA PHE A 45 -19.22 3.45 -19.73
C PHE A 45 -17.69 3.41 -19.71
N ASN A 46 -17.12 2.91 -18.61
CA ASN A 46 -15.66 2.73 -18.50
C ASN A 46 -15.15 1.68 -19.50
N GLY A 47 -15.90 0.60 -19.74
CA GLY A 47 -15.59 -0.41 -20.75
C GLY A 47 -15.59 0.13 -22.18
N VAL A 48 -16.63 0.88 -22.56
CA VAL A 48 -16.72 1.53 -23.89
C VAL A 48 -15.54 2.46 -24.12
N ILE A 49 -15.25 3.31 -23.15
CA ILE A 49 -14.12 4.24 -23.23
C ILE A 49 -12.77 3.51 -23.31
N LEU A 50 -12.60 2.40 -22.58
CA LEU A 50 -11.41 1.56 -22.68
C LEU A 50 -11.26 0.94 -24.07
N THR A 51 -12.35 0.40 -24.62
CA THR A 51 -12.38 -0.14 -26.00
C THR A 51 -12.02 0.94 -27.01
N THR A 52 -12.55 2.16 -26.86
CA THR A 52 -12.19 3.30 -27.73
C THR A 52 -10.68 3.60 -27.69
N ILE A 53 -10.04 3.58 -26.52
CA ILE A 53 -8.59 3.79 -26.41
C ILE A 53 -7.82 2.67 -27.11
N LEU A 54 -8.23 1.41 -26.94
CA LEU A 54 -7.59 0.26 -27.57
C LEU A 54 -7.70 0.33 -29.10
N VAL A 55 -8.89 0.65 -29.62
CA VAL A 55 -9.11 0.81 -31.05
C VAL A 55 -8.29 1.99 -31.59
N ASN A 56 -8.28 3.14 -30.91
CA ASN A 56 -7.43 4.27 -31.29
C ASN A 56 -5.94 3.92 -31.30
N SER A 57 -5.47 3.12 -30.34
CA SER A 57 -4.09 2.63 -30.27
C SER A 57 -3.74 1.76 -31.48
N LEU A 58 -4.67 0.89 -31.89
CA LEU A 58 -4.51 0.06 -33.08
C LEU A 58 -4.46 0.90 -34.36
N VAL A 59 -5.33 1.91 -34.47
CA VAL A 59 -5.33 2.85 -35.61
C VAL A 59 -4.00 3.60 -35.70
N MET A 60 -3.46 4.10 -34.58
CA MET A 60 -2.13 4.72 -34.52
C MET A 60 -1.01 3.76 -34.92
N ALA A 61 -1.08 2.50 -34.49
CA ALA A 61 -0.10 1.48 -34.87
C ALA A 61 -0.13 1.18 -36.38
N LEU A 62 -1.32 1.19 -36.99
CA LEU A 62 -1.49 1.03 -38.43
C LEU A 62 -1.01 2.26 -39.21
N GLU A 63 -1.20 3.46 -38.67
CA GLU A 63 -0.67 4.70 -39.24
C GLU A 63 0.87 4.75 -39.25
N SER A 64 1.53 4.14 -38.26
CA SER A 64 2.99 4.09 -38.19
C SER A 64 3.65 3.36 -39.37
N VAL A 65 2.89 2.59 -40.15
CA VAL A 65 3.40 1.93 -41.36
C VAL A 65 3.32 2.92 -42.52
N GLU A 66 4.49 3.38 -42.99
CA GLU A 66 4.63 4.42 -44.01
C GLU A 66 3.85 4.14 -45.31
N SER A 67 3.72 2.86 -45.68
CA SER A 67 2.96 2.42 -46.86
C SER A 67 1.43 2.53 -46.70
N MET A 68 0.92 2.41 -45.47
CA MET A 68 -0.51 2.56 -45.17
C MET A 68 -0.87 4.04 -44.95
N GLN A 69 0.01 4.82 -44.33
CA GLN A 69 -0.19 6.25 -44.09
C GLN A 69 -0.39 7.04 -45.39
N MET A 70 0.45 6.82 -46.40
CA MET A 70 0.33 7.53 -47.68
C MET A 70 -0.94 7.15 -48.46
N ARG A 71 -1.44 5.93 -48.30
CA ARG A 71 -2.61 5.43 -49.04
C ARG A 71 -3.95 5.86 -48.41
N PHE A 72 -3.98 6.06 -47.09
CA PHE A 72 -5.21 6.34 -46.33
C PHE A 72 -5.08 7.55 -45.39
N TYR A 73 -4.28 8.55 -45.77
CA TYR A 73 -4.03 9.74 -44.94
C TYR A 73 -5.30 10.45 -44.47
N GLU A 74 -6.26 10.69 -45.37
CA GLU A 74 -7.52 11.36 -45.04
C GLU A 74 -8.37 10.55 -44.05
N PHE A 75 -8.34 9.22 -44.16
CA PHE A 75 -9.07 8.34 -43.25
C PHE A 75 -8.48 8.39 -41.84
N PHE A 76 -7.15 8.43 -41.71
CA PHE A 76 -6.48 8.52 -40.42
C PHE A 76 -6.71 9.89 -39.73
N ASP A 77 -6.67 11.02 -40.46
CA ASP A 77 -6.96 12.35 -39.87
C ASP A 77 -8.43 12.47 -39.39
N VAL A 78 -9.38 11.92 -40.15
CA VAL A 78 -10.79 11.86 -39.73
C VAL A 78 -10.98 11.00 -38.49
N MET A 79 -10.32 9.85 -38.43
CA MET A 79 -10.38 8.96 -37.26
C MET A 79 -9.75 9.60 -36.03
N GLU A 80 -8.61 10.29 -36.16
CA GLU A 80 -8.00 11.01 -35.05
C GLU A 80 -8.94 12.10 -34.52
N GLN A 81 -9.56 12.88 -35.40
CA GLN A 81 -10.53 13.91 -35.01
C GLN A 81 -11.74 13.30 -34.30
N PHE A 82 -12.22 12.14 -34.76
CA PHE A 82 -13.32 11.42 -34.12
C PHE A 82 -12.96 10.94 -32.71
N PHE A 83 -11.78 10.33 -32.51
CA PHE A 83 -11.34 9.91 -31.19
C PHE A 83 -11.10 11.10 -30.25
N LEU A 84 -10.53 12.21 -30.75
CA LEU A 84 -10.36 13.43 -29.98
C LEU A 84 -11.71 14.00 -29.50
N ALA A 85 -12.74 13.99 -30.35
CA ALA A 85 -14.08 14.42 -29.99
C ALA A 85 -14.68 13.55 -28.86
N ILE A 86 -14.47 12.23 -28.91
CA ILE A 86 -14.90 11.32 -27.84
C ILE A 86 -14.17 11.64 -26.52
N TYR A 87 -12.87 11.91 -26.56
CA TYR A 87 -12.11 12.25 -25.34
C TYR A 87 -12.54 13.59 -24.73
N ILE A 88 -12.83 14.58 -25.56
CA ILE A 88 -13.37 15.88 -25.10
C ILE A 88 -14.75 15.66 -24.45
N MET A 89 -15.61 14.86 -25.07
CA MET A 89 -16.93 14.53 -24.51
C MET A 89 -16.81 13.81 -23.17
N GLU A 90 -15.91 12.82 -23.06
CA GLU A 90 -15.62 12.12 -21.81
C GLU A 90 -15.16 13.10 -20.72
N PHE A 91 -14.23 13.99 -21.04
CA PHE A 91 -13.72 15.01 -20.12
C PHE A 91 -14.83 15.93 -19.62
N LEU A 92 -15.64 16.48 -20.53
CA LEU A 92 -16.76 17.35 -20.21
C LEU A 92 -17.80 16.65 -19.32
N LEU A 93 -18.09 15.39 -19.60
CA LEU A 93 -19.03 14.60 -18.80
C LEU A 93 -18.50 14.35 -17.38
N LYS A 94 -17.20 14.03 -17.24
CA LYS A 94 -16.57 13.75 -15.94
C LYS A 94 -16.42 15.02 -15.08
N ILE A 95 -16.02 16.15 -15.68
CA ILE A 95 -15.90 17.42 -14.94
C ILE A 95 -17.27 17.97 -14.53
N TYR A 96 -18.30 17.76 -15.36
CA TYR A 96 -19.67 18.14 -15.01
C TYR A 96 -20.25 17.27 -13.87
N ALA A 97 -19.90 15.98 -13.83
CA ALA A 97 -20.34 15.08 -12.77
C ALA A 97 -19.68 15.39 -11.41
N GLU A 98 -18.35 15.57 -11.37
CA GLU A 98 -17.60 15.81 -10.12
C GLU A 98 -16.44 16.82 -10.30
N PRO A 99 -16.68 18.14 -10.27
CA PRO A 99 -15.66 19.13 -10.63
C PRO A 99 -14.44 19.14 -9.70
N ILE A 100 -14.61 18.90 -8.39
CA ILE A 100 -13.49 18.97 -7.41
C ILE A 100 -12.79 17.62 -7.24
N LYS A 101 -13.55 16.53 -7.31
CA LYS A 101 -13.02 15.18 -7.09
C LYS A 101 -12.32 14.63 -8.33
N TYR A 102 -12.64 15.16 -9.51
CA TYR A 102 -11.93 14.88 -10.76
C TYR A 102 -10.42 15.11 -10.63
N TRP A 103 -10.01 16.29 -10.14
CA TRP A 103 -8.59 16.68 -10.02
C TRP A 103 -7.82 15.93 -8.92
N LYS A 104 -8.52 15.34 -7.95
CA LYS A 104 -7.89 14.51 -6.90
C LYS A 104 -7.51 13.12 -7.39
N ALA A 105 -8.12 12.63 -8.48
CA ALA A 105 -7.81 11.34 -9.05
C ALA A 105 -6.66 11.47 -10.08
N GLY A 106 -5.48 10.94 -9.74
CA GLY A 106 -4.28 11.06 -10.61
C GLY A 106 -4.48 10.56 -12.04
N SER A 107 -5.27 9.51 -12.24
CA SER A 107 -5.61 8.99 -13.58
C SER A 107 -6.41 9.99 -14.42
N ASN A 108 -7.33 10.74 -13.81
CA ASN A 108 -8.13 11.75 -14.49
C ASN A 108 -7.30 13.00 -14.80
N THR A 109 -6.41 13.40 -13.89
CA THR A 109 -5.49 14.54 -14.10
C THR A 109 -4.51 14.26 -15.24
N PHE A 110 -3.96 13.04 -15.33
CA PHE A 110 -3.11 12.62 -16.44
C PHE A 110 -3.88 12.62 -17.77
N ALA A 111 -5.11 12.10 -17.80
CA ALA A 111 -5.96 12.12 -18.99
C ALA A 111 -6.25 13.55 -19.49
N PHE A 112 -6.45 14.50 -18.57
CA PHE A 112 -6.60 15.91 -18.92
C PHE A 112 -5.31 16.50 -19.52
N MET A 113 -4.14 16.21 -18.95
CA MET A 113 -2.87 16.69 -19.50
C MET A 113 -2.65 16.18 -20.93
N VAL A 114 -2.86 14.87 -21.16
CA VAL A 114 -2.73 14.28 -22.49
C VAL A 114 -3.74 14.92 -23.46
N LEU A 115 -5.00 15.11 -23.06
CA LEU A 115 -6.00 15.78 -23.89
C LEU A 115 -5.58 17.22 -24.24
N LEU A 116 -5.05 17.98 -23.28
CA LEU A 116 -4.58 19.35 -23.49
C LEU A 116 -3.41 19.39 -24.48
N LEU A 117 -2.44 18.47 -24.37
CA LEU A 117 -1.32 18.35 -25.31
C LEU A 117 -1.81 18.08 -26.74
N CYS A 118 -2.81 17.22 -26.91
CA CYS A 118 -3.39 16.91 -28.22
C CYS A 118 -4.17 18.10 -28.81
N LEU A 119 -4.85 18.86 -27.95
CA LEU A 119 -5.57 20.07 -28.35
C LEU A 119 -4.58 21.14 -28.82
N VAL A 120 -3.50 21.34 -28.05
CA VAL A 120 -2.41 22.28 -28.38
C VAL A 120 -1.78 21.91 -29.73
N GLU A 121 -1.48 20.63 -29.99
CA GLU A 121 -0.95 20.16 -31.27
C GLU A 121 -1.84 20.55 -32.46
N ARG A 122 -3.16 20.44 -32.31
CA ARG A 122 -4.11 20.78 -33.39
C ARG A 122 -4.15 22.27 -33.68
N PHE A 123 -3.98 23.13 -32.67
CA PHE A 123 -3.99 24.59 -32.82
C PHE A 123 -2.63 25.19 -33.25
N LEU A 124 -1.54 24.42 -33.19
CA LEU A 124 -0.22 24.85 -33.66
C LEU A 124 -0.16 24.96 -35.20
N THR A 125 0.56 25.96 -35.71
CA THR A 125 0.76 26.16 -37.16
C THR A 125 1.82 25.21 -37.72
N ASN A 126 1.76 24.89 -39.02
CA ASN A 126 2.65 23.89 -39.65
C ASN A 126 4.16 24.19 -39.49
N GLU A 127 4.53 25.47 -39.42
CA GLU A 127 5.89 25.94 -39.13
C GLU A 127 6.33 25.56 -37.70
N GLN A 128 5.43 25.67 -36.72
CA GLN A 128 5.69 25.35 -35.32
C GLN A 128 5.64 23.83 -35.05
N LYS A 129 4.85 23.08 -35.82
CA LYS A 129 4.77 21.61 -35.72
C LYS A 129 6.13 20.93 -35.97
N ARG A 130 6.93 21.47 -36.90
CA ARG A 130 8.28 20.96 -37.21
C ARG A 130 9.30 21.21 -36.09
N ALA A 131 9.09 22.24 -35.27
CA ALA A 131 9.90 22.49 -34.07
C ALA A 131 9.47 21.62 -32.87
N MET A 132 8.34 20.92 -32.97
CA MET A 132 7.72 20.18 -31.88
C MET A 132 7.42 18.72 -32.25
N ASP A 133 8.32 18.05 -32.97
CA ASP A 133 8.24 16.60 -33.23
C ASP A 133 8.09 15.77 -31.94
N LEU A 134 8.58 16.31 -30.82
CA LEU A 134 8.38 15.75 -29.48
C LEU A 134 6.90 15.65 -29.07
N ILE A 135 6.01 16.52 -29.56
CA ILE A 135 4.56 16.44 -29.27
C ILE A 135 3.93 15.24 -30.00
N ARG A 136 4.36 14.93 -31.23
CA ARG A 136 3.91 13.71 -31.93
C ARG A 136 4.30 12.46 -31.15
N ALA A 137 5.51 12.45 -30.58
CA ALA A 137 5.96 11.36 -29.71
C ALA A 137 5.15 11.21 -28.41
N VAL A 138 4.31 12.19 -28.05
CA VAL A 138 3.44 12.16 -26.87
C VAL A 138 2.09 11.50 -27.14
N GLN A 139 1.66 11.35 -28.39
CA GLN A 139 0.37 10.74 -28.74
C GLN A 139 0.20 9.30 -28.24
N PRO A 140 1.22 8.43 -28.27
CA PRO A 140 1.14 7.08 -27.69
C PRO A 140 0.90 7.06 -26.18
N LEU A 141 1.13 8.16 -25.44
CA LEU A 141 0.82 8.23 -24.00
C LEU A 141 -0.68 8.08 -23.73
N ARG A 142 -1.56 8.33 -24.72
CA ARG A 142 -3.01 8.02 -24.61
C ARG A 142 -3.24 6.54 -24.28
N THR A 143 -2.38 5.64 -24.77
CA THR A 143 -2.47 4.18 -24.57
C THR A 143 -2.08 3.76 -23.15
N LEU A 144 -1.16 4.50 -22.51
CA LEU A 144 -0.72 4.27 -21.12
C LEU A 144 -1.84 4.52 -20.10
N ARG A 145 -2.93 5.17 -20.52
CA ARG A 145 -4.14 5.35 -19.70
C ARG A 145 -4.72 4.01 -19.23
N THR A 146 -4.57 2.94 -20.01
CA THR A 146 -4.96 1.56 -19.68
C THR A 146 -4.19 1.03 -18.46
N ILE A 147 -2.93 1.44 -18.30
CA ILE A 147 -2.05 1.00 -17.21
C ILE A 147 -2.54 1.55 -15.87
N PHE A 148 -3.06 2.78 -15.83
CA PHE A 148 -3.60 3.38 -14.60
C PHE A 148 -4.95 2.78 -14.16
N PHE A 149 -5.66 2.08 -15.06
CA PHE A 149 -6.86 1.32 -14.71
C PHE A 149 -6.50 0.07 -13.89
N ILE A 150 -5.34 -0.51 -14.15
CA ILE A 150 -4.74 -1.58 -13.36
C ILE A 150 -4.13 -0.91 -12.13
N ARG A 151 -4.76 -1.09 -10.96
CA ARG A 151 -4.40 -0.45 -9.67
C ARG A 151 -3.02 -0.89 -9.15
N GLY A 152 -1.93 -0.56 -9.83
CA GLY A 152 -0.57 -1.04 -9.53
C GLY A 152 0.41 0.02 -9.01
N LEU A 153 -0.03 1.25 -8.74
CA LEU A 153 0.86 2.40 -8.54
C LEU A 153 0.93 2.93 -7.08
N GLN A 154 0.46 2.14 -6.11
CA GLN A 154 0.65 2.50 -4.69
C GLN A 154 2.11 2.30 -4.22
N THR A 155 2.93 1.60 -5.00
CA THR A 155 4.32 1.24 -4.66
C THR A 155 5.34 2.35 -4.90
N ILE A 156 4.98 3.41 -5.65
CA ILE A 156 5.95 4.41 -6.16
C ILE A 156 6.65 5.16 -5.03
N LYS A 157 5.95 5.48 -3.94
CA LYS A 157 6.51 6.31 -2.86
C LYS A 157 7.70 5.63 -2.17
N SER A 158 7.66 4.31 -2.00
CA SER A 158 8.74 3.55 -1.38
C SER A 158 9.89 3.28 -2.35
N VAL A 159 9.59 3.09 -3.65
CA VAL A 159 10.60 2.92 -4.71
C VAL A 159 11.44 4.20 -4.89
N LEU A 160 10.81 5.37 -4.73
CA LEU A 160 11.45 6.67 -4.93
C LEU A 160 12.69 6.87 -4.04
N TYR A 161 12.63 6.48 -2.77
CA TYR A 161 13.77 6.63 -1.85
C TYR A 161 14.96 5.76 -2.27
N ILE A 162 14.70 4.54 -2.74
CA ILE A 162 15.76 3.63 -3.17
C ILE A 162 16.34 4.08 -4.52
N LEU A 163 15.50 4.60 -5.42
CA LEU A 163 15.94 5.21 -6.68
C LEU A 163 16.79 6.46 -6.41
N PHE A 164 16.42 7.28 -5.43
CA PHE A 164 17.20 8.44 -5.02
C PHE A 164 18.56 8.02 -4.43
N LEU A 165 18.60 6.96 -3.63
CA LEU A 165 19.85 6.39 -3.12
C LEU A 165 20.75 5.88 -4.26
N LEU A 166 20.18 5.20 -5.26
CA LEU A 166 20.90 4.77 -6.46
C LEU A 166 21.43 5.97 -7.25
N PHE A 167 20.63 7.02 -7.42
CA PHE A 167 21.06 8.25 -8.07
C PHE A 167 22.23 8.93 -7.34
N LEU A 168 22.16 9.03 -6.01
CA LEU A 168 23.24 9.58 -5.18
C LEU A 168 24.52 8.77 -5.34
N LEU A 169 24.41 7.44 -5.36
CA LEU A 169 25.55 6.56 -5.60
C LEU A 169 26.19 6.82 -6.97
N LEU A 170 25.38 6.81 -8.03
CA LEU A 170 25.85 7.09 -9.39
C LEU A 170 26.52 8.46 -9.47
N PHE A 171 25.99 9.46 -8.75
CA PHE A 171 26.57 10.79 -8.67
C PHE A 171 27.95 10.80 -8.00
N VAL A 172 28.13 10.11 -6.86
CA VAL A 172 29.43 10.00 -6.19
C VAL A 172 30.46 9.31 -7.08
N PHE A 173 30.09 8.19 -7.71
CA PHE A 173 30.99 7.48 -8.63
C PHE A 173 31.26 8.27 -9.92
N ALA A 174 30.30 9.06 -10.41
CA ALA A 174 30.50 9.93 -11.56
C ALA A 174 31.53 11.03 -11.27
N LEU A 175 31.50 11.60 -10.06
CA LEU A 175 32.52 12.55 -9.62
C LEU A 175 33.89 11.88 -9.52
N ILE A 176 33.98 10.70 -8.87
CA ILE A 176 35.24 9.96 -8.75
C ILE A 176 35.82 9.65 -10.14
N GLY A 177 35.00 9.11 -11.05
CA GLY A 177 35.44 8.77 -12.39
C GLY A 177 35.77 10.01 -13.24
N PHE A 178 35.06 11.12 -13.07
CA PHE A 178 35.42 12.40 -13.71
C PHE A 178 36.79 12.90 -13.24
N TYR A 179 37.08 12.88 -11.93
CA TYR A 179 38.38 13.30 -11.41
C TYR A 179 39.52 12.36 -11.81
N PHE A 180 39.25 11.06 -11.90
CA PHE A 180 40.27 10.04 -12.15
C PHE A 180 40.55 9.81 -13.64
N PHE A 181 39.51 9.85 -14.48
CA PHE A 181 39.59 9.56 -15.92
C PHE A 181 39.42 10.80 -16.81
N GLY A 182 38.93 11.93 -16.29
CA GLY A 182 38.60 13.12 -17.08
C GLY A 182 39.72 14.16 -17.25
N THR A 183 40.83 14.07 -16.49
CA THR A 183 41.87 15.12 -16.44
C THR A 183 43.22 14.73 -17.09
N GLY A 184 43.28 13.64 -17.85
CA GLY A 184 44.49 13.21 -18.56
C GLY A 184 44.35 13.30 -20.09
N ASN A 185 45.38 13.79 -20.78
CA ASN A 185 45.47 13.89 -22.26
C ASN A 185 45.57 12.51 -22.97
N THR A 186 45.10 11.45 -22.30
CA THR A 186 45.14 10.04 -22.70
C THR A 186 43.84 9.29 -22.37
N GLY A 187 42.84 9.97 -21.79
CA GLY A 187 41.55 9.37 -21.42
C GLY A 187 40.59 9.27 -22.60
N ASN A 188 39.67 8.31 -22.59
CA ASN A 188 38.50 8.29 -23.47
C ASN A 188 37.66 9.57 -23.25
N VAL A 189 38.00 10.63 -23.99
CA VAL A 189 37.44 11.98 -23.84
C VAL A 189 35.92 11.97 -24.02
N ASP A 190 35.37 11.03 -24.80
CA ASP A 190 33.92 10.99 -25.05
C ASP A 190 33.10 10.56 -23.83
N ASN A 191 33.67 9.74 -22.95
CA ASN A 191 32.94 9.09 -21.86
C ASN A 191 33.09 9.79 -20.50
N TRP A 192 34.23 10.45 -20.26
CA TRP A 192 34.58 11.00 -18.94
C TRP A 192 34.87 12.51 -18.94
N SER A 193 34.74 13.19 -20.09
CA SER A 193 34.98 14.65 -20.21
C SER A 193 33.92 15.51 -19.54
N SER A 194 32.73 14.98 -19.30
CA SER A 194 31.64 15.73 -18.67
C SER A 194 30.92 14.89 -17.64
N LEU A 195 30.43 15.54 -16.59
CA LEU A 195 29.63 14.89 -15.55
C LEU A 195 28.42 14.14 -16.14
N ARG A 196 27.83 14.66 -17.24
CA ARG A 196 26.73 14.01 -17.95
C ARG A 196 27.17 12.70 -18.63
N ALA A 197 28.30 12.72 -19.33
CA ALA A 197 28.85 11.52 -19.99
C ALA A 197 29.27 10.46 -18.96
N ALA A 198 29.89 10.89 -17.84
CA ALA A 198 30.26 10.04 -16.73
C ALA A 198 29.03 9.38 -16.07
N PHE A 199 27.95 10.16 -15.89
CA PHE A 199 26.70 9.62 -15.34
C PHE A 199 26.06 8.61 -16.30
N PHE A 200 26.04 8.90 -17.60
CA PHE A 200 25.48 8.00 -18.60
C PHE A 200 26.24 6.68 -18.70
N THR A 201 27.57 6.73 -18.68
CA THR A 201 28.41 5.52 -18.71
C THR A 201 28.23 4.67 -17.45
N LEU A 202 28.17 5.28 -16.26
CA LEU A 202 27.91 4.55 -15.02
C LEU A 202 26.49 3.98 -14.95
N PHE A 203 25.49 4.71 -15.47
CA PHE A 203 24.12 4.21 -15.58
C PHE A 203 24.06 2.99 -16.49
N ASN A 204 24.71 3.05 -17.66
CA ASN A 204 24.80 1.92 -18.58
C ASN A 204 25.50 0.73 -17.91
N LEU A 205 26.56 0.97 -17.12
CA LEU A 205 27.31 -0.09 -16.47
C LEU A 205 26.55 -0.75 -15.29
N VAL A 206 25.68 -0.03 -14.59
CA VAL A 206 24.78 -0.60 -13.57
C VAL A 206 23.60 -1.34 -14.17
N THR A 207 23.03 -0.85 -15.26
CA THR A 207 21.79 -1.40 -15.85
C THR A 207 22.05 -2.50 -16.85
N VAL A 208 23.13 -2.39 -17.62
CA VAL A 208 23.51 -3.32 -18.67
C VAL A 208 24.88 -3.92 -18.34
N MET A 209 24.86 -4.82 -17.35
CA MET A 209 26.03 -5.57 -16.86
C MET A 209 26.63 -6.54 -17.88
N ASP A 210 26.19 -6.54 -19.12
CA ASP A 210 26.82 -7.34 -20.18
C ASP A 210 27.92 -6.56 -20.91
N HIS A 211 27.89 -5.21 -20.87
CA HIS A 211 28.86 -4.36 -21.59
C HIS A 211 30.05 -3.87 -20.74
N TRP A 212 30.19 -4.33 -19.48
CA TRP A 212 31.32 -3.89 -18.63
C TRP A 212 32.67 -4.42 -19.11
N THR A 213 32.70 -5.55 -19.83
CA THR A 213 33.92 -6.16 -20.37
C THR A 213 34.54 -5.28 -21.45
N ASP A 214 33.72 -4.74 -22.36
CA ASP A 214 34.16 -3.84 -23.41
C ASP A 214 34.62 -2.49 -22.84
N PHE A 215 33.89 -1.97 -21.85
CA PHE A 215 34.28 -0.78 -21.10
C PHE A 215 35.62 -0.98 -20.38
N GLN A 216 35.81 -2.14 -19.76
CA GLN A 216 37.05 -2.48 -19.08
C GLN A 216 38.21 -2.65 -20.07
N ALA A 217 37.98 -3.28 -21.23
CA ALA A 217 38.99 -3.44 -22.26
C ALA A 217 39.51 -2.08 -22.75
N GLN A 218 38.61 -1.13 -23.02
CA GLN A 218 38.98 0.23 -23.44
C GLN A 218 39.83 0.97 -22.40
N ILE A 219 39.58 0.74 -21.11
CA ILE A 219 40.29 1.43 -20.01
C ILE A 219 41.59 0.71 -19.63
N VAL A 220 41.70 -0.60 -19.84
CA VAL A 220 42.92 -1.38 -19.57
C VAL A 220 44.06 -0.98 -20.49
N HIS A 221 43.77 -0.59 -21.73
CA HIS A 221 44.78 -0.08 -22.67
C HIS A 221 45.46 1.22 -22.20
N GLN A 222 44.86 1.95 -21.25
CA GLN A 222 45.33 3.27 -20.81
C GLN A 222 46.11 3.24 -19.48
N GLY A 223 46.24 2.08 -18.85
CA GLY A 223 47.17 1.86 -17.74
C GLY A 223 46.61 2.11 -16.34
N THR A 224 47.21 1.40 -15.39
CA THR A 224 47.01 1.34 -13.92
C THR A 224 46.01 0.30 -13.39
N ARG A 225 46.46 -0.45 -12.36
CA ARG A 225 45.65 -1.47 -11.63
C ARG A 225 44.41 -0.87 -10.97
N TRP A 226 44.48 0.41 -10.60
CA TRP A 226 43.39 1.16 -9.96
C TRP A 226 42.11 1.21 -10.80
N ASN A 227 42.22 1.19 -12.13
CA ASN A 227 41.06 1.19 -13.03
C ASN A 227 40.24 -0.10 -12.87
N ARG A 228 40.91 -1.25 -12.72
CA ARG A 228 40.25 -2.55 -12.51
C ARG A 228 39.52 -2.57 -11.17
N ILE A 229 40.17 -2.03 -10.14
CA ILE A 229 39.61 -1.95 -8.79
C ILE A 229 38.37 -1.05 -8.77
N PHE A 230 38.42 0.09 -9.47
CA PHE A 230 37.28 1.00 -9.62
C PHE A 230 36.08 0.29 -10.29
N THR A 231 36.28 -0.33 -11.45
CA THR A 231 35.20 -1.01 -12.19
C THR A 231 34.63 -2.19 -11.41
N ILE A 232 35.48 -3.06 -10.85
CA ILE A 232 35.03 -4.23 -10.07
C ILE A 232 34.30 -3.78 -8.80
N GLY A 233 34.81 -2.77 -8.10
CA GLY A 233 34.19 -2.22 -6.90
C GLY A 233 32.83 -1.59 -7.19
N PHE A 234 32.71 -0.85 -8.29
CA PHE A 234 31.44 -0.28 -8.73
C PHE A 234 30.43 -1.35 -9.17
N ILE A 235 30.85 -2.38 -9.91
CA ILE A 235 29.96 -3.49 -10.30
C ILE A 235 29.44 -4.22 -9.05
N LEU A 236 30.32 -4.56 -8.11
CA LEU A 236 29.92 -5.30 -6.90
C LEU A 236 28.91 -4.48 -6.07
N LEU A 237 29.23 -3.21 -5.85
CA LEU A 237 28.38 -2.30 -5.08
C LEU A 237 27.07 -1.96 -5.82
N GLY A 238 27.12 -1.80 -7.14
CA GLY A 238 25.98 -1.61 -8.02
C GLY A 238 25.04 -2.82 -8.03
N CYS A 239 25.58 -4.03 -8.17
CA CYS A 239 24.86 -5.29 -8.03
C CYS A 239 24.16 -5.37 -6.67
N PHE A 240 24.90 -5.13 -5.59
CA PHE A 240 24.35 -5.17 -4.24
C PHE A 240 23.16 -4.21 -4.08
N LEU A 241 23.28 -2.97 -4.55
CA LEU A 241 22.20 -2.00 -4.48
C LEU A 241 21.02 -2.34 -5.40
N PHE A 242 21.29 -2.85 -6.61
CA PHE A 242 20.24 -3.27 -7.54
C PHE A 242 19.44 -4.46 -6.98
N PHE A 243 20.12 -5.47 -6.43
CA PHE A 243 19.44 -6.58 -5.75
C PHE A 243 18.66 -6.11 -4.53
N ASN A 244 19.21 -5.21 -3.72
CA ASN A 244 18.49 -4.65 -2.58
C ASN A 244 17.25 -3.85 -3.00
N LEU A 245 17.31 -3.11 -4.12
CA LEU A 245 16.15 -2.47 -4.73
C LEU A 245 15.12 -3.51 -5.17
N PHE A 246 15.54 -4.52 -5.91
CA PHE A 246 14.65 -5.58 -6.42
C PHE A 246 13.95 -6.33 -5.29
N ILE A 247 14.72 -6.78 -4.29
CA ILE A 247 14.21 -7.44 -3.08
C ILE A 247 13.27 -6.49 -2.33
N GLY A 248 13.62 -5.22 -2.18
CA GLY A 248 12.77 -4.21 -1.56
C GLY A 248 11.41 -4.07 -2.27
N VAL A 249 11.41 -3.96 -3.60
CA VAL A 249 10.19 -3.88 -4.41
C VAL A 249 9.34 -5.13 -4.29
N ILE A 250 9.96 -6.32 -4.35
CA ILE A 250 9.26 -7.58 -4.17
C ILE A 250 8.64 -7.66 -2.77
N ILE A 251 9.38 -7.33 -1.72
CA ILE A 251 8.87 -7.34 -0.34
C ILE A 251 7.69 -6.38 -0.20
N ILE A 252 7.76 -5.18 -0.77
CA ILE A 252 6.64 -4.23 -0.72
C ILE A 252 5.44 -4.79 -1.47
N ASN A 253 5.63 -5.39 -2.64
CA ASN A 253 4.53 -5.98 -3.41
C ASN A 253 3.89 -7.18 -2.66
N ILE A 254 4.72 -8.05 -2.08
CA ILE A 254 4.27 -9.14 -1.22
C ILE A 254 3.50 -8.56 -0.03
N ARG A 255 4.02 -7.53 0.65
CA ARG A 255 3.33 -6.89 1.78
C ARG A 255 1.99 -6.30 1.35
N VAL A 256 1.92 -5.52 0.27
CA VAL A 256 0.68 -4.92 -0.23
C VAL A 256 -0.37 -5.99 -0.57
N THR A 257 0.06 -7.13 -1.13
CA THR A 257 -0.83 -8.25 -1.45
C THR A 257 -1.24 -9.04 -0.20
N SER A 258 -0.31 -9.23 0.75
CA SER A 258 -0.51 -10.06 1.94
C SER A 258 -1.24 -9.33 3.07
N LEU A 259 -1.08 -8.01 3.17
CA LEU A 259 -1.69 -7.17 4.21
C LEU A 259 -3.23 -7.26 4.23
N PRO A 260 -3.96 -7.16 3.09
CA PRO A 260 -5.42 -7.33 3.09
C PRO A 260 -5.87 -8.78 3.32
N LEU A 261 -5.00 -9.76 3.03
CA LEU A 261 -5.30 -11.18 3.27
C LEU A 261 -5.11 -11.58 4.73
N LEU A 262 -4.23 -10.90 5.47
CA LEU A 262 -3.88 -11.17 6.86
C LEU A 262 -5.07 -11.13 7.85
N PRO A 263 -5.96 -10.11 7.84
CA PRO A 263 -7.14 -10.11 8.71
C PRO A 263 -8.14 -11.20 8.32
N SER A 264 -8.40 -11.40 7.02
CA SER A 264 -9.28 -12.46 6.52
C SER A 264 -8.78 -13.85 6.92
N TYR A 265 -7.47 -14.09 6.82
CA TYR A 265 -6.83 -15.34 7.25
C TYR A 265 -6.94 -15.56 8.77
N LYS A 266 -6.71 -14.51 9.58
CA LYS A 266 -6.87 -14.56 11.05
C LYS A 266 -8.31 -14.83 11.49
N GLU A 267 -9.28 -14.25 10.79
CA GLU A 267 -10.71 -14.51 11.02
C GLU A 267 -11.08 -15.96 10.67
N HIS A 268 -10.59 -16.45 9.53
CA HIS A 268 -10.82 -17.83 9.11
C HIS A 268 -10.21 -18.84 10.10
N LEU A 269 -9.01 -18.56 10.63
CA LEU A 269 -8.38 -19.37 11.70
C LEU A 269 -9.20 -19.36 12.99
N ARG A 270 -9.74 -18.20 13.39
CA ARG A 270 -10.59 -18.09 14.59
C ARG A 270 -11.89 -18.88 14.44
N ASN A 271 -12.54 -18.78 13.29
CA ASN A 271 -13.77 -19.52 13.01
C ASN A 271 -13.50 -21.03 13.01
N LYS A 272 -12.41 -21.49 12.39
CA LYS A 272 -12.01 -22.91 12.46
C LYS A 272 -11.76 -23.35 13.91
N LYS A 273 -11.05 -22.55 14.71
CA LYS A 273 -10.79 -22.85 16.12
C LYS A 273 -12.08 -22.97 16.93
N GLN A 274 -13.02 -22.05 16.74
CA GLN A 274 -14.32 -22.06 17.43
C GLN A 274 -15.16 -23.29 17.06
N THR A 275 -15.20 -23.67 15.77
CA THR A 275 -15.93 -24.86 15.33
C THR A 275 -15.36 -26.15 15.92
N ILE A 276 -14.03 -26.25 16.05
CA ILE A 276 -13.38 -27.41 16.67
C ILE A 276 -13.71 -27.50 18.16
N VAL A 277 -13.62 -26.38 18.88
CA VAL A 277 -13.94 -26.32 20.32
C VAL A 277 -15.41 -26.66 20.57
N HIS A 278 -16.33 -26.14 19.75
CA HIS A 278 -17.75 -26.45 19.86
C HIS A 278 -18.02 -27.94 19.67
N ARG A 279 -17.39 -28.55 18.64
CA ARG A 279 -17.52 -30.00 18.38
C ARG A 279 -16.97 -30.83 19.54
N GLN A 280 -15.85 -30.41 20.14
CA GLN A 280 -15.29 -31.08 21.31
C GLN A 280 -16.22 -30.98 22.52
N GLN A 281 -16.82 -29.82 22.77
CA GLN A 281 -17.79 -29.63 23.85
C GLN A 281 -19.04 -30.50 23.65
N GLU A 282 -19.55 -30.61 22.43
CA GLU A 282 -20.66 -31.51 22.09
C GLU A 282 -20.30 -32.97 22.32
N HIS A 283 -19.12 -33.41 21.86
CA HIS A 283 -18.63 -34.77 22.09
C HIS A 283 -18.50 -35.08 23.58
N ILE A 284 -17.97 -34.16 24.38
CA ILE A 284 -17.85 -34.33 25.85
C ILE A 284 -19.23 -34.40 26.49
N LYS A 285 -20.18 -33.54 26.10
CA LYS A 285 -21.56 -33.60 26.61
C LYS A 285 -22.22 -34.95 26.29
N GLN A 286 -22.08 -35.44 25.06
CA GLN A 286 -22.60 -36.74 24.65
C GLN A 286 -21.93 -37.90 25.42
N LEU A 287 -20.63 -37.81 25.69
CA LEU A 287 -19.91 -38.80 26.50
C LEU A 287 -20.38 -38.78 27.97
N MET A 288 -20.60 -37.60 28.55
CA MET A 288 -21.14 -37.46 29.91
C MET A 288 -22.58 -37.98 30.02
N GLU A 289 -23.42 -37.74 29.01
CA GLU A 289 -24.78 -38.32 28.96
C GLU A 289 -24.74 -39.84 28.85
N LYS A 290 -23.88 -40.39 27.97
CA LYS A 290 -23.68 -41.85 27.85
C LYS A 290 -23.12 -42.46 29.15
N GLN A 291 -22.33 -41.72 29.92
CA GLN A 291 -21.83 -42.17 31.22
C GLN A 291 -22.95 -42.23 32.27
N LYS A 292 -23.95 -41.33 32.22
CA LYS A 292 -25.13 -41.37 33.09
C LYS A 292 -26.07 -42.54 32.75
N THR A 293 -26.14 -42.95 31.48
CA THR A 293 -27.04 -44.02 31.02
C THR A 293 -26.42 -45.42 30.99
N THR A 294 -25.09 -45.55 31.12
CA THR A 294 -24.42 -46.84 30.91
C THR A 294 -23.37 -47.10 32.00
N GLN A 295 -23.67 -48.05 32.87
CA GLN A 295 -22.70 -48.66 33.78
C GLN A 295 -21.82 -49.62 32.94
N PHE A 296 -20.49 -49.47 33.04
CA PHE A 296 -19.41 -50.32 32.48
C PHE A 296 -19.05 -50.16 30.99
N GLU A 297 -18.10 -49.27 30.72
CA GLU A 297 -16.97 -49.51 29.80
C GLU A 297 -15.76 -48.71 30.32
N SER A 298 -14.58 -49.32 30.34
CA SER A 298 -13.35 -48.71 30.89
C SER A 298 -12.97 -47.43 30.14
N PHE A 299 -12.64 -46.37 30.88
CA PHE A 299 -12.25 -45.06 30.32
C PHE A 299 -11.13 -45.17 29.28
N GLY A 300 -10.20 -46.12 29.47
CA GLY A 300 -9.08 -46.35 28.55
C GLY A 300 -9.51 -46.81 27.15
N GLU A 301 -10.55 -47.65 27.06
CA GLU A 301 -11.04 -48.21 25.79
C GLU A 301 -11.73 -47.13 24.93
N LYS A 302 -12.40 -46.19 25.60
CA LYS A 302 -13.08 -45.05 24.95
C LYS A 302 -12.11 -43.99 24.45
N VAL A 303 -11.03 -43.69 25.19
CA VAL A 303 -9.95 -42.81 24.72
C VAL A 303 -9.29 -43.38 23.46
N GLN A 304 -9.19 -44.71 23.37
CA GLN A 304 -8.61 -45.41 22.23
C GLN A 304 -9.51 -45.36 20.98
N ASN A 305 -10.83 -45.48 21.12
CA ASN A 305 -11.78 -45.27 20.03
C ASN A 305 -11.85 -43.80 19.58
N PHE A 306 -11.73 -42.84 20.50
CA PHE A 306 -11.62 -41.42 20.17
C PHE A 306 -10.34 -41.13 19.37
N LYS A 307 -9.20 -41.69 19.79
CA LYS A 307 -7.91 -41.60 19.06
C LYS A 307 -8.00 -42.16 17.63
N LYS A 308 -8.80 -43.21 17.41
CA LYS A 308 -9.04 -43.80 16.08
C LYS A 308 -9.95 -42.96 15.17
N THR A 309 -10.71 -42.02 15.72
CA THR A 309 -11.64 -41.17 14.96
C THR A 309 -10.98 -39.88 14.45
N LEU A 310 -9.76 -39.58 14.92
CA LEU A 310 -8.96 -38.41 14.53
C LEU A 310 -8.21 -38.67 13.22
N LYS A 311 -8.35 -37.77 12.24
CA LYS A 311 -7.56 -37.84 10.99
C LYS A 311 -6.16 -37.25 11.21
N HIS A 312 -5.18 -37.68 10.41
CA HIS A 312 -3.77 -37.26 10.55
C HIS A 312 -3.52 -35.77 10.28
N ASP A 313 -4.49 -35.05 9.69
CA ASP A 313 -4.41 -33.61 9.44
C ASP A 313 -5.18 -32.76 10.46
N ASP A 314 -5.78 -33.38 11.49
CA ASP A 314 -6.48 -32.66 12.55
C ASP A 314 -5.48 -32.18 13.62
N TYR A 315 -5.37 -30.85 13.78
CA TYR A 315 -4.60 -30.26 14.86
C TYR A 315 -5.25 -30.60 16.20
N ILE A 316 -4.63 -31.51 16.95
CA ILE A 316 -4.97 -31.78 18.35
C ILE A 316 -4.34 -30.67 19.19
N VAL A 317 -5.16 -29.93 19.94
CA VAL A 317 -4.65 -29.16 21.07
C VAL A 317 -4.11 -30.20 22.04
N MET A 318 -2.80 -30.40 22.04
CA MET A 318 -2.14 -31.18 23.07
C MET A 318 -2.30 -30.40 24.36
N ASP A 319 -3.13 -30.94 25.24
CA ASP A 319 -3.13 -30.55 26.63
C ASP A 319 -1.79 -31.02 27.20
N ASP A 320 -0.84 -30.10 27.34
CA ASP A 320 0.16 -30.20 28.39
C ASP A 320 -0.58 -30.55 29.69
N LEU A 321 0.02 -31.40 30.52
CA LEU A 321 -0.47 -31.85 31.83
C LEU A 321 -1.25 -30.77 32.62
N CYS A 322 -0.82 -29.52 32.45
CA CYS A 322 -1.37 -28.27 32.97
C CYS A 322 -2.81 -27.90 32.57
N SER A 323 -3.42 -28.59 31.60
CA SER A 323 -4.76 -28.25 31.07
C SER A 323 -5.80 -29.36 31.25
N SER A 324 -5.42 -30.48 31.87
CA SER A 324 -6.40 -31.46 32.30
C SER A 324 -7.28 -30.88 33.41
N LEU A 325 -8.60 -31.05 33.30
CA LEU A 325 -9.56 -30.54 34.27
C LEU A 325 -9.28 -31.06 35.69
N SER A 326 -8.81 -32.30 35.81
CA SER A 326 -8.37 -32.88 37.09
C SER A 326 -7.11 -32.23 37.65
N PHE A 327 -6.16 -31.83 36.81
CA PHE A 327 -4.98 -31.09 37.27
C PHE A 327 -5.36 -29.67 37.71
N ILE A 328 -6.22 -28.98 36.97
CA ILE A 328 -6.69 -27.64 37.33
C ILE A 328 -7.41 -27.69 38.69
N ASP A 329 -8.26 -28.69 38.92
CA ASP A 329 -8.99 -28.86 40.19
C ASP A 329 -8.05 -29.16 41.37
N ILE A 330 -7.07 -30.05 41.19
CA ILE A 330 -6.05 -30.35 42.20
C ILE A 330 -5.13 -29.14 42.45
N TYR A 331 -4.80 -28.38 41.41
CA TYR A 331 -3.94 -27.20 41.50
C TYR A 331 -4.62 -26.05 42.22
N LEU A 332 -5.89 -25.76 41.89
CA LEU A 332 -6.69 -24.75 42.58
C LEU A 332 -6.92 -25.13 44.05
N THR A 333 -7.22 -26.41 44.34
CA THR A 333 -7.37 -26.89 45.73
C THR A 333 -6.08 -26.73 46.53
N ASN A 334 -4.91 -26.98 45.92
CA ASN A 334 -3.61 -26.75 46.60
C ASN A 334 -3.32 -25.26 46.82
N LEU A 335 -3.71 -24.39 45.88
CA LEU A 335 -3.57 -22.95 46.04
C LEU A 335 -4.42 -22.42 47.19
N ASP A 336 -5.69 -22.83 47.28
CA ASP A 336 -6.57 -22.44 48.38
C ASP A 336 -6.00 -22.89 49.74
N GLN A 337 -5.44 -24.11 49.81
CA GLN A 337 -4.80 -24.61 51.02
C GLN A 337 -3.52 -23.84 51.38
N GLN A 338 -2.75 -23.39 50.39
CA GLN A 338 -1.59 -22.53 50.62
C GLN A 338 -2.00 -21.16 51.15
N ASP A 339 -3.02 -20.52 50.56
CA ASP A 339 -3.52 -19.24 51.02
C ASP A 339 -4.02 -19.33 52.47
N ASP A 340 -4.77 -20.38 52.83
CA ASP A 340 -5.20 -20.65 54.21
C ASP A 340 -4.01 -20.78 55.19
N THR A 341 -2.94 -21.46 54.77
CA THR A 341 -1.73 -21.58 55.61
C THR A 341 -1.01 -20.24 55.74
N LEU A 342 -0.96 -19.43 54.68
CA LEU A 342 -0.36 -18.10 54.68
C LEU A 342 -1.12 -17.15 55.61
N TYR A 343 -2.45 -17.16 55.55
CA TYR A 343 -3.30 -16.36 56.45
C TYR A 343 -3.07 -16.73 57.92
N LYS A 344 -2.99 -18.03 58.24
CA LYS A 344 -2.69 -18.48 59.60
C LYS A 344 -1.30 -18.03 60.07
N LEU A 345 -0.30 -18.12 59.19
CA LEU A 345 1.06 -17.68 59.49
C LEU A 345 1.11 -16.16 59.72
N GLN A 346 0.43 -15.39 58.87
CA GLN A 346 0.35 -13.93 59.00
C GLN A 346 -0.33 -13.53 60.31
N ASN A 347 -1.39 -14.22 60.71
CA ASN A 347 -2.07 -13.95 61.98
C ASN A 347 -1.17 -14.24 63.19
N LEU A 348 -0.39 -15.33 63.15
CA LEU A 348 0.62 -15.63 64.15
C LEU A 348 1.71 -14.55 64.22
N TYR A 349 2.17 -14.04 63.07
CA TYR A 349 3.13 -12.93 63.05
C TYR A 349 2.56 -11.65 63.64
N PHE A 350 1.29 -11.34 63.40
CA PHE A 350 0.62 -10.20 64.02
C PHE A 350 0.49 -10.37 65.54
N GLU A 351 0.10 -11.54 66.03
CA GLU A 351 0.06 -11.80 67.47
C GLU A 351 1.45 -11.69 68.10
N LEU A 352 2.46 -12.24 67.45
CA LEU A 352 3.84 -12.19 67.94
C LEU A 352 4.37 -10.75 67.98
N SER A 353 4.06 -9.94 66.95
CA SER A 353 4.38 -8.52 66.91
C SER A 353 3.61 -7.72 67.97
N TYR A 354 2.35 -8.08 68.25
CA TYR A 354 1.53 -7.43 69.26
C TYR A 354 2.06 -7.72 70.68
N ILE A 355 2.42 -8.97 70.96
CA ILE A 355 3.05 -9.36 72.22
C ILE A 355 4.41 -8.67 72.38
N LEU A 356 5.25 -8.65 71.34
CA LEU A 356 6.53 -7.93 71.39
C LEU A 356 6.32 -6.42 71.63
N GLY A 357 5.34 -5.81 70.97
CA GLY A 357 4.98 -4.40 71.17
C GLY A 357 4.60 -4.12 72.62
N ASN A 358 3.73 -4.96 73.20
CA ASN A 358 3.32 -4.84 74.60
C ASN A 358 4.48 -5.05 75.58
N MET A 359 5.41 -5.97 75.29
CA MET A 359 6.62 -6.14 76.13
C MET A 359 7.54 -4.92 76.04
N LEU A 360 7.70 -4.34 74.85
CA LEU A 360 8.53 -3.15 74.63
C LEU A 360 7.94 -1.90 75.30
N GLU A 361 6.62 -1.73 75.24
CA GLU A 361 5.90 -0.67 75.97
C GLU A 361 5.95 -0.90 77.49
N GLY A 362 5.89 -2.15 77.95
CA GLY A 362 6.07 -2.53 79.35
C GLY A 362 7.47 -2.16 79.88
N GLU A 363 8.53 -2.43 79.12
CA GLU A 363 9.90 -2.03 79.46
C GLU A 363 10.12 -0.51 79.38
N SER A 364 9.53 0.14 78.37
CA SER A 364 9.52 1.61 78.25
C SER A 364 8.79 2.29 79.43
N GLY A 365 7.68 1.72 79.88
CA GLY A 365 6.91 2.21 81.02
C GLY A 365 7.66 2.04 82.34
N ALA A 366 8.35 0.91 82.53
CA ALA A 366 9.22 0.66 83.68
C ALA A 366 10.43 1.60 83.70
N SER A 367 11.07 1.81 82.55
CA SER A 367 12.17 2.76 82.35
C SER A 367 11.76 4.23 82.63
N ALA A 368 10.56 4.63 82.18
CA ALA A 368 10.04 5.98 82.40
C ALA A 368 9.64 6.22 83.87
N LEU A 369 9.13 5.20 84.57
CA LEU A 369 8.85 5.25 86.00
C LEU A 369 10.12 5.34 86.85
N ASP A 370 11.20 4.67 86.44
CA ASP A 370 12.48 4.74 87.14
C ASP A 370 13.17 6.11 86.93
N LYS A 371 13.07 6.69 85.73
CA LYS A 371 13.57 8.06 85.45
C LYS A 371 12.82 9.15 86.21
N LYS A 372 11.52 8.95 86.50
CA LYS A 372 10.71 9.88 87.33
C LYS A 372 10.94 9.73 88.83
N ARG A 373 11.56 8.63 89.30
CA ARG A 373 11.96 8.47 90.71
C ARG A 373 13.30 9.11 91.03
N HIS A 374 14.11 9.39 90.01
CA HIS A 374 15.45 9.96 90.14
C HIS A 374 15.56 11.43 89.67
N SER A 375 14.44 12.08 89.36
CA SER A 375 14.29 13.55 89.25
C SER A 375 13.36 14.05 90.34
#